data_AF-A0A6P6HM20-F1
#
_entry.id   AF-A0A6P6HM20-F1
#
_cell.length_a   1.000
_cell.length_b   1.000
_cell.length_c   1.000
_cell.angle_alpha   90.00
_cell.angle_beta   90.00
_cell.angle_gamma   90.00
#
_symmetry.space_group_name_H-M   'P 1'
#
loop_
_entity.id
_entity.type
_entity.pdbx_description
1 polymer ?
#
loop_
_entity_poly.entity_id
_entity_poly.type
_entity_poly.pdbx_seq_one_letter_code
_entity_poly.pdbx_strand_id
1 'polypeptide(L)'
;MPGDHRRIRGPEESQPPQLYAADDEEAPAARDPTRLRPVYARAGLLSQAKGSAYLEAGGTKVLCAVSGPRQAEGGDRGGGPAGAGGEAPAALRGRLMYDLVVGCGLSRTPEPAPTWLLDPTRLEEEHAAAGLTVALMPVLNQVAGLLGSGEGGPTESWAEAVRLGLEGCQRLYPVLQQCLVRAARRRSAAAPS
;
A
#
# COMPACT_ATOMS: atom_id res chain seq x y z
N MET A 1 28.10 17.26 3.50
CA MET A 1 27.69 16.07 2.69
C MET A 1 28.39 16.07 1.34
N PRO A 2 29.64 15.60 1.24
CA PRO A 2 30.26 15.35 -0.06
C PRO A 2 29.60 14.12 -0.69
N GLY A 3 29.12 14.20 -1.94
CA GLY A 3 29.17 13.01 -2.80
C GLY A 3 28.00 12.64 -3.71
N ASP A 4 26.84 13.30 -3.73
CA ASP A 4 25.85 13.02 -4.79
C ASP A 4 26.08 13.92 -6.02
N HIS A 5 26.83 13.40 -7.00
CA HIS A 5 27.08 14.07 -8.28
C HIS A 5 25.96 13.88 -9.31
N ARG A 6 24.93 13.07 -9.03
CA ARG A 6 23.81 12.81 -9.95
C ARG A 6 22.59 13.68 -9.67
N ARG A 7 22.57 14.39 -8.53
CA ARG A 7 21.50 15.31 -8.15
C ARG A 7 22.00 16.76 -8.15
N ILE A 8 21.05 17.69 -8.10
CA ILE A 8 21.34 19.12 -7.96
C ILE A 8 22.01 19.34 -6.61
N ARG A 9 23.07 20.17 -6.58
CA ARG A 9 23.78 20.52 -5.35
C ARG A 9 22.91 21.43 -4.49
N GLY A 10 22.28 20.84 -3.48
CA GLY A 10 21.52 21.55 -2.45
C GLY A 10 22.38 21.93 -1.23
N PRO A 11 21.77 22.52 -0.19
CA PRO A 11 22.41 22.74 1.10
C PRO A 11 22.81 21.40 1.76
N GLU A 12 23.78 21.43 2.67
CA GLU A 12 24.26 20.21 3.34
C GLU A 12 23.21 19.60 4.29
N GLU A 13 22.38 20.45 4.90
CA GLU A 13 21.26 20.09 5.74
C GLU A 13 20.01 20.86 5.32
N SER A 14 18.85 20.23 5.44
CA SER A 14 17.54 20.84 5.21
C SER A 14 16.62 20.39 6.33
N GLN A 15 16.33 21.28 7.28
CA GLN A 15 15.40 21.01 8.38
C GLN A 15 14.02 21.57 8.03
N PRO A 16 12.94 20.80 8.20
CA PRO A 16 11.60 21.30 7.94
C PRO A 16 11.21 22.33 9.01
N PRO A 17 10.48 23.40 8.63
CA PRO A 17 10.10 24.47 9.56
C PRO A 17 9.15 23.99 10.67
N GLN A 18 8.48 22.84 10.47
CA GLN A 18 7.56 22.24 11.43
C GLN A 18 8.21 21.94 12.79
N LEU A 19 9.52 21.64 12.82
CA LEU A 19 10.26 21.42 14.07
C LEU A 19 10.35 22.68 14.95
N TYR A 20 10.19 23.86 14.34
CA TYR A 20 10.27 25.16 15.01
C TYR A 20 8.90 25.84 15.13
N ALA A 21 7.84 25.22 14.61
CA ALA A 21 6.48 25.69 14.81
C ALA A 21 6.10 25.46 16.28
N ALA A 22 5.52 26.48 16.91
CA ALA A 22 5.04 26.42 18.29
C ALA A 22 3.56 26.01 18.37
N ASP A 23 3.02 25.46 17.29
CA ASP A 23 1.61 25.08 17.22
C ASP A 23 1.42 23.75 17.94
N ASP A 24 0.47 23.72 18.88
CA ASP A 24 -0.04 22.48 19.43
C ASP A 24 -0.83 21.76 18.33
N GLU A 25 -0.34 20.61 17.85
CA GLU A 25 -1.04 19.84 16.82
C GLU A 25 -2.46 19.48 17.30
N GLU A 26 -3.46 19.83 16.50
CA GLU A 26 -4.85 19.69 16.87
C GLU A 26 -5.23 18.21 17.01
N ALA A 27 -5.76 17.84 18.18
CA ALA A 27 -6.12 16.46 18.48
C ALA A 27 -7.15 15.94 17.46
N PRO A 28 -7.01 14.68 17.01
CA PRO A 28 -7.92 14.12 16.01
C PRO A 28 -9.37 14.08 16.52
N ALA A 29 -10.31 14.43 15.63
CA ALA A 29 -11.73 14.44 15.93
C ALA A 29 -12.28 13.02 16.18
N ALA A 30 -13.23 12.91 17.10
CA ALA A 30 -13.89 11.64 17.40
C ALA A 30 -14.66 11.10 16.17
N ARG A 31 -14.31 9.88 15.75
CA ARG A 31 -14.94 9.16 14.64
C ARG A 31 -15.39 7.77 15.08
N ASP A 32 -16.23 7.15 14.27
CA ASP A 32 -16.59 5.74 14.46
C ASP A 32 -15.35 4.84 14.25
N PRO A 33 -15.02 3.95 15.21
CA PRO A 33 -13.80 3.14 15.20
C PRO A 33 -13.79 2.09 14.08
N THR A 34 -14.95 1.71 13.54
CA THR A 34 -15.08 0.67 12.51
C THR A 34 -15.28 1.24 11.10
N ARG A 35 -15.30 2.57 10.96
CA ARG A 35 -15.58 3.23 9.69
C ARG A 35 -14.35 3.27 8.80
N LEU A 36 -14.46 2.77 7.58
CA LEU A 36 -13.44 2.91 6.53
C LEU A 36 -13.57 4.27 5.81
N ARG A 37 -12.44 4.83 5.36
CA ARG A 37 -12.44 6.04 4.53
C ARG A 37 -12.99 5.74 3.13
N PRO A 38 -13.56 6.73 2.42
CA PRO A 38 -13.96 6.54 1.03
C PRO A 38 -12.72 6.20 0.18
N VAL A 39 -12.78 5.07 -0.52
CA VAL A 39 -11.70 4.58 -1.39
C VAL A 39 -12.07 4.78 -2.84
N TYR A 40 -11.18 5.42 -3.59
CA TYR A 40 -11.20 5.48 -5.04
C TYR A 40 -10.03 4.67 -5.59
N ALA A 41 -10.32 3.62 -6.37
CA ALA A 41 -9.30 2.83 -7.04
C ALA A 41 -9.54 2.82 -8.55
N ARG A 42 -8.45 2.90 -9.32
CA ARG A 42 -8.49 2.81 -10.78
C ARG A 42 -7.29 2.04 -11.30
N ALA A 43 -7.55 0.90 -11.94
CA ALA A 43 -6.54 0.15 -12.67
C ALA A 43 -6.43 0.66 -14.13
N GLY A 44 -5.22 0.62 -14.68
CA GLY A 44 -4.90 1.01 -16.06
C GLY A 44 -4.89 2.52 -16.29
N LEU A 45 -4.28 3.30 -15.38
CA LEU A 45 -4.19 4.76 -15.50
C LEU A 45 -3.06 5.21 -16.44
N LEU A 46 -1.87 4.61 -16.32
CA LEU A 46 -0.72 4.88 -17.19
C LEU A 46 -0.76 3.98 -18.44
N SER A 47 -0.54 4.57 -19.61
CA SER A 47 -0.44 3.87 -20.90
C SER A 47 0.95 3.29 -21.16
N GLN A 48 2.00 3.90 -20.62
CA GLN A 48 3.40 3.50 -20.83
C GLN A 48 3.78 2.21 -20.06
N ALA A 49 3.05 1.89 -18.99
CA ALA A 49 3.32 0.71 -18.15
C ALA A 49 2.42 -0.47 -18.54
N LYS A 50 2.97 -1.70 -18.44
CA LYS A 50 2.23 -2.93 -18.74
C LYS A 50 1.02 -3.13 -17.81
N GLY A 51 1.16 -2.70 -16.56
CA GLY A 51 0.09 -2.57 -15.59
C GLY A 51 0.31 -1.32 -14.76
N SER A 52 -0.76 -0.60 -14.45
CA SER A 52 -0.73 0.54 -13.55
C SER A 52 -1.97 0.55 -12.68
N ALA A 53 -1.86 1.06 -11.47
CA ALA A 53 -2.95 1.21 -10.54
C ALA A 53 -2.80 2.51 -9.77
N TYR A 54 -3.92 3.19 -9.54
CA TYR A 54 -4.03 4.35 -8.68
C TYR A 54 -5.03 4.04 -7.58
N LEU A 55 -4.67 4.35 -6.34
CA LEU A 55 -5.52 4.20 -5.18
C LEU A 55 -5.48 5.49 -4.37
N GLU A 56 -6.65 5.93 -3.97
CA GLU A 56 -6.86 7.09 -3.11
C GLU A 56 -7.78 6.71 -1.96
N ALA A 57 -7.32 6.90 -0.74
CA ALA A 57 -8.07 6.67 0.50
C ALA A 57 -7.95 7.93 1.37
N GLY A 58 -8.92 8.84 1.27
CA GLY A 58 -8.82 10.16 1.89
C GLY A 58 -7.59 10.94 1.39
N GLY A 59 -6.67 11.28 2.30
CA GLY A 59 -5.40 11.96 1.97
C GLY A 59 -4.30 11.05 1.40
N THR A 60 -4.46 9.72 1.51
CA THR A 60 -3.46 8.76 1.05
C THR A 60 -3.63 8.53 -0.45
N LYS A 61 -2.64 8.95 -1.25
CA LYS A 61 -2.63 8.78 -2.71
C LYS A 61 -1.43 7.95 -3.11
N VAL A 62 -1.68 6.80 -3.74
CA VAL A 62 -0.64 5.85 -4.13
C VAL A 62 -0.80 5.51 -5.60
N LEU A 63 0.32 5.54 -6.32
CA LEU A 63 0.39 5.13 -7.72
C LEU A 63 1.41 4.00 -7.85
N CYS A 64 0.97 2.88 -8.40
CA CYS A 64 1.78 1.71 -8.64
C CYS A 64 1.89 1.44 -10.15
N ALA A 65 3.10 1.19 -10.63
CA ALA A 65 3.36 0.77 -12.00
C ALA A 65 4.13 -0.55 -12.00
N VAL A 66 3.65 -1.52 -12.76
CA VAL A 66 4.30 -2.81 -12.94
C VAL A 66 5.03 -2.79 -14.27
N SER A 67 6.36 -2.78 -14.17
CA SER A 67 7.22 -3.12 -15.30
C SER A 67 7.10 -4.62 -15.54
N GLY A 68 6.78 -5.00 -16.77
CA GLY A 68 6.67 -6.41 -17.13
C GLY A 68 7.96 -7.16 -16.81
N PRO A 69 7.92 -8.48 -16.60
CA PRO A 69 9.11 -9.30 -16.43
C PRO A 69 10.09 -9.06 -17.55
N ARG A 70 11.19 -8.47 -17.12
CA ARG A 70 12.43 -8.41 -17.84
C ARG A 70 13.20 -9.66 -17.46
N GLN A 71 13.86 -10.29 -18.43
CA GLN A 71 15.00 -11.13 -18.06
C GLN A 71 15.90 -10.23 -17.21
N ALA A 72 16.19 -10.68 -16.00
CA ALA A 72 17.20 -10.01 -15.21
C ALA A 72 18.47 -10.13 -16.05
N GLU A 73 18.95 -9.02 -16.59
CA GLU A 73 20.35 -8.96 -16.96
C GLU A 73 21.09 -9.28 -15.67
N GLY A 74 21.64 -10.50 -15.61
CA GLY A 74 22.46 -10.94 -14.52
C GLY A 74 23.55 -9.90 -14.37
N GLY A 75 23.44 -9.08 -13.34
CA GLY A 75 24.48 -8.16 -12.93
C GLY A 75 25.65 -9.01 -12.50
N ASP A 76 26.55 -9.23 -13.45
CA ASP A 76 27.82 -9.86 -13.24
C ASP A 76 28.61 -9.06 -12.20
N ARG A 77 28.73 -9.65 -11.00
CA ARG A 77 30.00 -9.67 -10.30
C ARG A 77 30.65 -11.02 -10.63
N GLY A 78 31.45 -11.07 -11.71
CA GLY A 78 32.42 -12.12 -12.02
C GLY A 78 32.09 -13.19 -13.08
N GLY A 79 32.30 -12.86 -14.37
CA GLY A 79 33.03 -13.69 -15.34
C GLY A 79 32.24 -14.52 -16.38
N GLY A 80 32.33 -14.09 -17.66
CA GLY A 80 32.31 -14.98 -18.84
C GLY A 80 31.56 -14.44 -20.08
N PRO A 81 32.12 -14.51 -21.32
CA PRO A 81 31.40 -14.14 -22.54
C PRO A 81 30.78 -15.37 -23.21
N ALA A 82 29.46 -15.51 -23.09
CA ALA A 82 28.63 -16.37 -23.94
C ALA A 82 27.20 -15.85 -23.76
N GLY A 83 26.41 -15.50 -24.76
CA GLY A 83 26.31 -15.98 -26.13
C GLY A 83 24.84 -15.70 -26.48
N ALA A 84 24.61 -15.27 -27.72
CA ALA A 84 23.32 -14.81 -28.20
C ALA A 84 22.20 -15.87 -28.11
N GLY A 85 20.95 -15.39 -28.10
CA GLY A 85 19.77 -16.17 -28.48
C GLY A 85 18.84 -16.50 -27.31
N GLY A 86 17.72 -15.78 -27.25
CA GLY A 86 16.65 -16.07 -26.30
C GLY A 86 15.48 -15.14 -26.53
N GLU A 87 14.76 -15.37 -27.62
CA GLU A 87 13.46 -14.74 -27.89
C GLU A 87 12.56 -14.87 -26.65
N ALA A 88 12.26 -13.75 -26.01
CA ALA A 88 11.35 -13.73 -24.88
C ALA A 88 9.92 -13.85 -25.41
N PRO A 89 9.15 -14.92 -25.11
CA PRO A 89 7.74 -14.94 -25.46
C PRO A 89 7.05 -13.80 -24.70
N ALA A 90 6.55 -12.84 -25.48
CA ALA A 90 5.77 -11.72 -25.00
C ALA A 90 4.44 -12.21 -24.39
N ALA A 91 4.43 -12.58 -23.11
CA ALA A 91 3.18 -12.88 -22.41
C ALA A 91 3.29 -12.56 -20.92
N LEU A 92 3.11 -11.28 -20.58
CA LEU A 92 2.74 -10.86 -19.22
C LEU A 92 1.55 -9.91 -19.24
N ARG A 93 0.53 -10.34 -19.97
CA ARG A 93 -0.85 -9.95 -19.68
C ARG A 93 -1.40 -11.04 -18.75
N GLY A 94 -1.81 -10.67 -17.54
CA GLY A 94 -2.37 -11.63 -16.58
C GLY A 94 -1.32 -12.49 -15.89
N ARG A 95 -0.47 -11.87 -15.04
CA ARG A 95 0.25 -12.66 -14.04
C ARG A 95 -0.81 -13.39 -13.21
N LEU A 96 -0.76 -14.72 -13.24
CA LEU A 96 -1.64 -15.56 -12.46
C LEU A 96 -1.37 -15.25 -10.99
N MET A 97 -2.38 -14.69 -10.32
CA MET A 97 -2.39 -14.51 -8.88
C MET A 97 -3.37 -15.54 -8.33
N TYR A 98 -3.03 -16.15 -7.19
CA TYR A 98 -3.95 -17.03 -6.48
C TYR A 98 -5.17 -16.24 -5.98
N ASP A 99 -4.92 -15.04 -5.46
CA ASP A 99 -5.94 -14.13 -4.94
C ASP A 99 -5.45 -12.68 -4.99
N LEU A 100 -6.37 -11.73 -4.83
CA LEU A 100 -6.08 -10.34 -4.54
C LEU A 100 -5.64 -10.19 -3.08
N VAL A 101 -4.60 -9.40 -2.83
CA VAL A 101 -4.20 -9.04 -1.46
C VAL A 101 -4.83 -7.70 -1.08
N VAL A 102 -5.54 -7.66 0.03
CA VAL A 102 -6.14 -6.46 0.61
C VAL A 102 -5.45 -6.14 1.92
N GLY A 103 -4.98 -4.91 2.07
CA GLY A 103 -4.34 -4.42 3.28
C GLY A 103 -5.25 -3.48 4.07
N CYS A 104 -5.30 -3.63 5.38
CA CYS A 104 -5.91 -2.66 6.29
C CYS A 104 -4.90 -2.27 7.38
N GLY A 105 -4.82 -0.98 7.67
CA GLY A 105 -4.11 -0.44 8.82
C GLY A 105 -5.06 -0.20 9.98
N LEU A 106 -4.57 -0.40 11.19
CA LEU A 106 -5.24 -0.11 12.45
C LEU A 106 -4.29 0.66 13.36
N SER A 107 -4.84 1.61 14.10
CA SER A 107 -4.14 2.35 15.13
C SER A 107 -4.88 2.17 16.45
N ARG A 108 -4.16 2.11 17.55
CA ARG A 108 -4.71 2.08 18.90
C ARG A 108 -4.60 3.47 19.52
N THR A 109 -5.73 4.00 19.95
CA THR A 109 -5.76 5.27 20.68
C THR A 109 -5.03 5.14 22.02
N PRO A 110 -4.31 6.18 22.46
CA PRO A 110 -3.75 6.23 23.81
C PRO A 110 -4.86 6.29 24.88
N GLU A 111 -4.49 6.03 26.13
CA GLU A 111 -5.40 6.11 27.30
C GLU A 111 -6.14 7.46 27.38
N PRO A 112 -7.39 7.53 27.89
CA PRO A 112 -8.00 6.64 28.91
C PRO A 112 -8.90 5.49 28.39
N ALA A 113 -9.25 5.44 27.11
CA ALA A 113 -10.07 4.37 26.54
C ALA A 113 -9.39 3.77 25.29
N PRO A 114 -8.55 2.74 25.44
CA PRO A 114 -7.80 2.16 24.33
C PRO A 114 -8.73 1.42 23.38
N THR A 115 -9.07 2.04 22.26
CA THR A 115 -9.92 1.44 21.23
C THR A 115 -9.13 1.31 19.94
N TRP A 116 -9.33 0.21 19.21
CA TRP A 116 -8.75 0.04 17.88
C TRP A 116 -9.55 0.83 16.84
N LEU A 117 -8.85 1.72 16.14
CA LEU A 117 -9.37 2.47 15.01
C LEU A 117 -8.99 1.77 13.72
N LEU A 118 -9.99 1.44 12.91
CA LEU A 118 -9.81 0.92 11.57
C LEU A 118 -9.52 2.07 10.59
N ASP A 119 -8.50 1.89 9.76
CA ASP A 119 -8.10 2.84 8.72
C ASP A 119 -7.80 4.26 9.27
N PRO A 120 -6.75 4.41 10.10
CA PRO A 120 -6.41 5.67 10.75
C PRO A 120 -5.87 6.72 9.77
N THR A 121 -6.01 7.98 10.15
CA THR A 121 -5.34 9.11 9.49
C THR A 121 -3.92 9.31 10.04
N ARG A 122 -3.10 10.11 9.35
CA ARG A 122 -1.71 10.37 9.78
C ARG A 122 -1.63 10.91 11.20
N LEU A 123 -2.50 11.88 11.54
CA LEU A 123 -2.57 12.47 12.88
C LEU A 123 -2.92 11.43 13.96
N GLU A 124 -3.84 10.50 13.64
CA GLU A 124 -4.23 9.40 14.53
C GLU A 124 -3.14 8.34 14.69
N GLU A 125 -2.25 8.19 13.71
CA GLU A 125 -1.11 7.28 13.75
C GLU A 125 0.09 7.91 14.49
N GLU A 126 0.31 9.22 14.32
CA GLU A 126 1.34 10.01 15.01
C GLU A 126 1.09 10.07 16.52
N HIS A 127 -0.18 10.17 16.94
CA HIS A 127 -0.59 10.16 18.35
C HIS A 127 -0.92 8.75 18.88
N ALA A 128 -0.73 7.70 18.08
CA ALA A 128 -1.07 6.34 18.45
C ALA A 128 -0.10 5.73 19.47
N ALA A 129 -0.62 4.88 20.35
CA ALA A 129 0.22 4.04 21.21
C ALA A 129 0.74 2.79 20.47
N ALA A 130 -0.05 2.24 19.55
CA ALA A 130 0.30 1.07 18.76
C ALA A 130 -0.34 1.10 17.37
N GLY A 131 0.37 0.52 16.39
CA GLY A 131 -0.08 0.34 15.02
C GLY A 131 -0.05 -1.14 14.62
N LEU A 132 -1.05 -1.55 13.83
CA LEU A 132 -1.13 -2.88 13.24
C LEU A 132 -1.52 -2.77 11.77
N THR A 133 -0.79 -3.42 10.89
CA THR A 133 -1.12 -3.56 9.48
C THR A 133 -1.34 -5.04 9.17
N VAL A 134 -2.50 -5.34 8.58
CA VAL A 134 -2.88 -6.70 8.17
C VAL A 134 -3.02 -6.76 6.66
N ALA A 135 -2.53 -7.83 6.04
CA ALA A 135 -2.70 -8.12 4.63
C ALA A 135 -3.38 -9.48 4.47
N LEU A 136 -4.54 -9.51 3.84
CA LEU A 136 -5.40 -10.69 3.71
C LEU A 136 -5.62 -11.04 2.23
N MET A 137 -5.62 -12.34 1.93
CA MET A 137 -6.20 -12.93 0.72
C MET A 137 -7.63 -13.37 1.05
N PRO A 138 -8.68 -12.61 0.65
CA PRO A 138 -10.04 -12.80 1.15
C PRO A 138 -10.75 -14.04 0.58
N VAL A 139 -10.39 -14.52 -0.62
CA VAL A 139 -10.96 -15.75 -1.21
C VAL A 139 -10.41 -16.99 -0.50
N LEU A 140 -9.11 -16.99 -0.21
CA LEU A 140 -8.46 -18.09 0.52
C LEU A 140 -8.61 -17.96 2.05
N ASN A 141 -9.08 -16.81 2.53
CA ASN A 141 -9.12 -16.41 3.94
C ASN A 141 -7.77 -16.64 4.67
N GLN A 142 -6.67 -16.27 4.01
CA GLN A 142 -5.31 -16.47 4.51
C GLN A 142 -4.59 -15.12 4.66
N VAL A 143 -3.93 -14.92 5.80
CA VAL A 143 -3.12 -13.73 6.06
C VAL A 143 -1.82 -13.85 5.28
N ALA A 144 -1.60 -12.92 4.34
CA ALA A 144 -0.39 -12.84 3.53
C ALA A 144 0.76 -12.15 4.27
N GLY A 145 0.43 -11.26 5.21
CA GLY A 145 1.40 -10.55 6.04
C GLY A 145 0.73 -9.81 7.19
N LEU A 146 1.45 -9.71 8.29
CA LEU A 146 1.05 -8.99 9.49
C LEU A 146 2.25 -8.21 10.01
N LEU A 147 2.07 -6.92 10.29
CA LEU A 147 3.10 -6.07 10.88
C LEU A 147 2.48 -5.29 12.04
N GLY A 148 3.00 -5.47 13.25
CA GLY A 148 2.58 -4.72 14.43
C GLY A 148 3.76 -3.97 15.03
N SER A 149 3.51 -2.77 15.54
CA SER A 149 4.49 -1.96 16.26
C SER A 149 3.80 -1.19 17.39
N GLY A 150 4.52 -0.93 18.47
CA GLY A 150 4.09 -0.06 19.55
C GLY A 150 3.83 -0.76 20.89
N GLU A 151 3.43 0.04 21.88
CA GLU A 151 3.23 -0.39 23.26
C GLU A 151 1.86 -1.09 23.37
N GLY A 152 1.89 -2.37 23.01
CA GLY A 152 0.72 -3.24 23.02
C GLY A 152 0.38 -3.75 24.41
N GLY A 153 -0.88 -3.58 24.81
CA GLY A 153 -1.44 -4.20 26.01
C GLY A 153 -1.58 -5.73 25.89
N PRO A 154 -2.58 -6.34 26.56
CA PRO A 154 -2.71 -7.80 26.63
C PRO A 154 -2.94 -8.43 25.24
N THR A 155 -2.51 -9.69 25.08
CA THR A 155 -2.62 -10.48 23.83
C THR A 155 -4.03 -10.50 23.24
N GLU A 156 -5.06 -10.45 24.08
CA GLU A 156 -6.47 -10.41 23.67
C GLU A 156 -6.79 -9.18 22.81
N SER A 157 -6.23 -8.03 23.15
CA SER A 157 -6.44 -6.78 22.41
C SER A 157 -5.86 -6.85 20.98
N TRP A 158 -4.72 -7.52 20.80
CA TRP A 158 -4.15 -7.76 19.48
C TRP A 158 -4.99 -8.73 18.65
N ALA A 159 -5.54 -9.77 19.29
CA ALA A 159 -6.43 -10.70 18.60
C ALA A 159 -7.72 -10.02 18.10
N GLU A 160 -8.28 -9.11 18.90
CA GLU A 160 -9.40 -8.27 18.48
C GLU A 160 -9.02 -7.35 17.31
N ALA A 161 -7.86 -6.70 17.36
CA ALA A 161 -7.36 -5.84 16.29
C ALA A 161 -7.19 -6.59 14.97
N VAL A 162 -6.63 -7.80 15.01
CA VAL A 162 -6.47 -8.66 13.84
C VAL A 162 -7.84 -8.98 13.25
N ARG A 163 -8.82 -9.40 14.07
CA ARG A 163 -10.19 -9.70 13.61
C ARG A 163 -10.85 -8.48 12.96
N LEU A 164 -10.75 -7.32 13.58
CA LEU A 164 -11.29 -6.07 13.04
C LEU A 164 -10.62 -5.69 11.70
N GLY A 165 -9.31 -5.92 11.59
CA GLY A 165 -8.57 -5.73 10.34
C GLY A 165 -9.00 -6.69 9.23
N LEU A 166 -9.26 -7.96 9.57
CA LEU A 166 -9.78 -8.94 8.62
C LEU A 166 -11.17 -8.53 8.10
N GLU A 167 -12.07 -8.10 8.98
CA GLU A 167 -13.39 -7.57 8.59
C GLU A 167 -13.27 -6.34 7.68
N GLY A 168 -12.33 -5.44 7.99
CA GLY A 168 -12.01 -4.29 7.14
C GLY A 168 -11.57 -4.70 5.73
N CYS A 169 -10.67 -5.68 5.62
CA CYS A 169 -10.19 -6.19 4.34
C CYS A 169 -11.34 -6.81 3.51
N GLN A 170 -12.24 -7.56 4.17
CA GLN A 170 -13.41 -8.14 3.50
C GLN A 170 -14.36 -7.07 2.97
N ARG A 171 -14.53 -5.95 3.69
CA ARG A 171 -15.36 -4.82 3.25
C ARG A 171 -14.77 -4.04 2.08
N LEU A 172 -13.44 -3.96 1.99
CA LEU A 172 -12.75 -3.28 0.88
C LEU A 172 -12.69 -4.13 -0.40
N TYR A 173 -12.75 -5.45 -0.29
CA TYR A 173 -12.61 -6.37 -1.42
C TYR A 173 -13.58 -6.10 -2.59
N PRO A 174 -14.90 -5.89 -2.39
CA PRO A 174 -15.83 -5.64 -3.50
C PRO A 174 -15.51 -4.38 -4.29
N VAL A 175 -15.00 -3.33 -3.64
CA VAL A 175 -14.61 -2.06 -4.29
C VAL A 175 -13.47 -2.32 -5.28
N LEU A 176 -12.43 -3.02 -4.82
CA LEU A 176 -11.28 -3.37 -5.66
C LEU A 176 -11.68 -4.30 -6.81
N GLN A 177 -12.52 -5.29 -6.55
CA GLN A 177 -13.03 -6.20 -7.57
C GLN A 177 -13.81 -5.44 -8.66
N GLN A 178 -14.70 -4.52 -8.28
CA GLN A 178 -15.43 -3.69 -9.24
C GLN A 178 -14.49 -2.82 -10.08
N CYS A 179 -13.43 -2.27 -9.49
CA CYS A 179 -12.44 -1.48 -10.22
C CYS A 179 -11.69 -2.32 -11.27
N LEU A 180 -11.32 -3.56 -10.93
CA LEU A 180 -10.69 -4.49 -11.87
C LEU A 180 -11.64 -4.91 -12.99
N VAL A 181 -12.90 -5.24 -12.68
CA VAL A 181 -13.91 -5.57 -13.69
C VAL A 181 -14.16 -4.39 -14.64
N ARG A 182 -14.27 -3.16 -14.11
CA ARG A 182 -14.42 -1.94 -14.91
C ARG A 182 -13.21 -1.73 -15.83
N ALA A 183 -11.99 -1.95 -15.33
CA ALA A 183 -10.78 -1.83 -16.13
C ALA A 183 -10.69 -2.89 -17.24
N ALA A 184 -11.09 -4.13 -16.93
CA ALA A 184 -11.15 -5.22 -17.92
C ALA A 184 -12.16 -4.89 -19.03
N ARG A 185 -13.37 -4.45 -18.68
CA ARG A 185 -14.40 -4.04 -19.66
C ARG A 185 -13.94 -2.90 -20.56
N ARG A 186 -13.30 -1.87 -20.00
CA ARG A 186 -12.73 -0.76 -20.78
C ARG A 186 -11.67 -1.23 -21.76
N ARG A 187 -10.85 -2.19 -21.36
CA ARG A 187 -9.82 -2.77 -22.23
C ARG A 187 -10.42 -3.59 -23.36
N SER A 188 -11.45 -4.38 -23.08
CA SER A 188 -12.19 -5.13 -24.11
C SER A 188 -12.85 -4.18 -25.13
N ALA A 189 -13.41 -3.06 -24.67
CA ALA A 189 -14.00 -2.05 -25.55
C ALA A 189 -12.97 -1.28 -26.40
N ALA A 190 -11.72 -1.20 -25.95
CA ALA A 190 -10.65 -0.48 -26.65
C ALA A 190 -9.82 -1.35 -27.61
N ALA A 191 -10.06 -2.66 -27.68
CA ALA A 191 -9.41 -3.53 -28.65
C ALA A 191 -10.11 -3.39 -30.01
N PRO A 192 -9.41 -2.97 -31.09
CA PRO A 192 -10.00 -2.98 -32.43
C PRO A 192 -10.22 -4.42 -32.88
N SER A 193 -11.40 -4.67 -33.46
CA SER A 193 -11.78 -5.92 -34.15
C SER A 193 -10.95 -6.17 -35.39
#